data_AF-A0AAD8FRZ8-F1
#
_entry.id   AF-A0AAD8FRZ8-F1
#
_cell.length_a   1.000
_cell.length_b   1.000
_cell.length_c   1.000
_cell.angle_alpha   90.00
_cell.angle_beta   90.00
_cell.angle_gamma   90.00
#
_symmetry.space_group_name_H-M   'P 1'
#
loop_
_entity.id
_entity.type
_entity.pdbx_description
1 polymer ?
#
loop_
_entity_poly.entity_id
_entity_poly.type
_entity_poly.pdbx_seq_one_letter_code
_entity_poly.pdbx_strand_id
1 'polypeptide(L)'
;VNGVLENLPFVLGDIRVYRKGVYVVIKSSTGIKVTYDLHYQMSVTVPQTYMGQMCGLCGNYNGNRKDEFRLPNGREASDIKTFGEAWKVSIPGVVCSSACDGSTCPVCDKNRQAIFEKPNYCGIINDPKGPLAACYVKISPENYFSNCIYDLCMSNGDTKVLCHSIQSYVTACQAIGVDIKSWRTPSFCPMTCPANSHYDVCPEVCSITCAGITDISKCPAQCAEGCACDDGYFFDGEGCVTMDNCGCFENGRYYQPAEVVITENCKQKCSCSPMGGLVCEDISCPTDTKCEIKNGIRACYNTVVCKEASCKSSEQCKVVDGVKGCHPLSYSTCSAAGDPHYLTFDGKLYNFMGTCIYEFVKLCSKDTGLTPFSVKVQNDNRGSKAVSFTKVVTVDIFGMTVTISKDYPYKILVNGKKVSLPAKLENEISVHISNKLIIIERKSNVRVTYSITQEVTVTVSAHLASQVCGACGNFNGNEGDDMTSSTGKISINVHEVIDSWKAKDHSSW
;
A
#
# COMPACT_ATOMS: atom_id res chain seq x y z
N VAL A 1 -10.35 -15.14 4.15
CA VAL A 1 -11.48 -15.61 4.98
C VAL A 1 -10.98 -16.00 6.36
N ASN A 2 -11.52 -15.42 7.45
CA ASN A 2 -11.11 -15.72 8.84
C ASN A 2 -9.58 -15.69 9.06
N GLY A 3 -8.90 -14.70 8.46
CA GLY A 3 -7.44 -14.55 8.54
C GLY A 3 -6.62 -15.39 7.56
N VAL A 4 -7.22 -16.32 6.80
CA VAL A 4 -6.54 -17.14 5.77
C VAL A 4 -6.76 -16.55 4.38
N LEU A 5 -5.75 -16.57 3.52
CA LEU A 5 -5.88 -16.22 2.10
C LEU A 5 -6.53 -17.37 1.33
N GLU A 6 -7.49 -17.01 0.48
CA GLU A 6 -8.29 -17.96 -0.30
C GLU A 6 -8.30 -17.52 -1.76
N ASN A 7 -8.17 -18.47 -2.68
CA ASN A 7 -8.32 -18.22 -4.10
C ASN A 7 -9.80 -18.11 -4.45
N LEU A 8 -10.11 -17.39 -5.54
CA LEU A 8 -11.45 -17.35 -6.11
C LEU A 8 -11.57 -18.38 -7.25
N PRO A 9 -12.72 -19.05 -7.42
CA PRO A 9 -13.93 -18.95 -6.60
C PRO A 9 -13.79 -19.69 -5.25
N PHE A 10 -14.59 -19.24 -4.28
CA PHE A 10 -14.62 -19.78 -2.92
C PHE A 10 -16.06 -19.94 -2.43
N VAL A 11 -16.33 -21.01 -1.70
CA VAL A 11 -17.64 -21.33 -1.11
C VAL A 11 -17.43 -21.73 0.35
N LEU A 12 -18.13 -21.07 1.26
CA LEU A 12 -18.16 -21.41 2.68
C LEU A 12 -19.60 -21.45 3.17
N GLY A 13 -20.11 -22.67 3.40
CA GLY A 13 -21.52 -22.91 3.64
C GLY A 13 -22.37 -22.31 2.51
N ASP A 14 -23.23 -21.36 2.85
CA ASP A 14 -24.14 -20.69 1.94
C ASP A 14 -23.57 -19.44 1.25
N ILE A 15 -22.33 -19.06 1.58
CA ILE A 15 -21.66 -17.89 1.02
C ILE A 15 -20.79 -18.33 -0.16
N ARG A 16 -20.98 -17.68 -1.30
CA ARG A 16 -20.17 -17.85 -2.51
C ARG A 16 -19.45 -16.55 -2.84
N VAL A 17 -18.16 -16.64 -3.11
CA VAL A 17 -17.30 -15.53 -3.53
C VAL A 17 -16.67 -15.89 -4.85
N TYR A 18 -16.85 -15.06 -5.87
CA TYR A 18 -16.34 -15.34 -7.21
C TYR A 18 -16.11 -14.05 -8.00
N ARG A 19 -15.28 -14.13 -9.03
CA ARG A 19 -15.07 -13.03 -9.96
C ARG A 19 -16.13 -13.05 -11.06
N LYS A 20 -16.67 -11.89 -11.41
CA LYS A 20 -17.63 -11.70 -12.50
C LYS A 20 -17.24 -10.44 -13.28
N GLY A 21 -16.70 -10.60 -14.48
CA GLY A 21 -16.11 -9.49 -15.24
C GLY A 21 -14.96 -8.84 -14.45
N VAL A 22 -14.97 -7.51 -14.34
CA VAL A 22 -13.98 -6.77 -13.53
C VAL A 22 -14.27 -6.71 -12.02
N TYR A 23 -15.30 -7.42 -11.54
CA TYR A 23 -15.76 -7.33 -10.14
C TYR A 23 -15.58 -8.63 -9.37
N VAL A 24 -15.48 -8.51 -8.05
CA VAL A 24 -15.70 -9.60 -7.11
C VAL A 24 -17.13 -9.54 -6.59
N VAL A 25 -17.79 -10.69 -6.55
CA VAL A 25 -19.15 -10.86 -6.05
C VAL A 25 -19.12 -11.76 -4.82
N ILE A 26 -19.69 -11.27 -3.71
CA ILE A 26 -19.99 -12.06 -2.52
C ILE A 26 -21.50 -12.24 -2.47
N LYS A 27 -21.98 -13.48 -2.49
CA LYS A 27 -23.42 -13.79 -2.51
C LYS A 27 -23.76 -14.82 -1.45
N SER A 28 -24.79 -14.55 -0.67
CA SER A 28 -25.40 -15.48 0.28
C SER A 28 -26.62 -16.16 -0.33
N SER A 29 -26.94 -17.38 0.11
CA SER A 29 -28.22 -18.06 -0.16
C SER A 29 -29.44 -17.24 0.26
N THR A 30 -29.29 -16.39 1.29
CA THR A 30 -30.34 -15.49 1.80
C THR A 30 -30.66 -14.32 0.88
N GLY A 31 -29.92 -14.14 -0.21
CA GLY A 31 -30.15 -13.08 -1.21
C GLY A 31 -29.36 -11.79 -0.96
N ILE A 32 -28.55 -11.71 0.11
CA ILE A 32 -27.57 -10.63 0.29
C ILE A 32 -26.48 -10.79 -0.79
N LYS A 33 -26.20 -9.71 -1.51
CA LYS A 33 -25.15 -9.65 -2.53
C LYS A 33 -24.32 -8.40 -2.36
N VAL A 34 -23.00 -8.56 -2.30
CA VAL A 34 -22.03 -7.46 -2.32
C VAL A 34 -21.23 -7.57 -3.61
N THR A 35 -21.02 -6.45 -4.30
CA THR A 35 -20.08 -6.37 -5.43
C THR A 35 -19.02 -5.33 -5.14
N TYR A 36 -17.79 -5.58 -5.58
CA TYR A 36 -16.69 -4.64 -5.46
C TYR A 36 -15.79 -4.71 -6.69
N ASP A 37 -15.42 -3.56 -7.25
CA ASP A 37 -14.59 -3.42 -8.46
C ASP A 37 -13.08 -3.44 -8.20
N LEU A 38 -12.68 -3.70 -6.95
CA LEU A 38 -11.29 -3.66 -6.48
C LEU A 38 -10.63 -2.27 -6.55
N HIS A 39 -11.41 -1.22 -6.77
CA HIS A 39 -10.92 0.15 -6.87
C HIS A 39 -11.73 1.11 -5.98
N TYR A 40 -12.94 1.52 -6.37
CA TYR A 40 -13.70 2.58 -5.68
C TYR A 40 -15.21 2.30 -5.62
N GLN A 41 -15.76 1.42 -6.46
CA GLN A 41 -17.19 1.14 -6.49
C GLN A 41 -17.52 -0.16 -5.76
N MET A 42 -18.33 -0.03 -4.70
CA MET A 42 -19.01 -1.16 -4.08
C MET A 42 -20.53 -1.00 -4.14
N SER A 43 -21.25 -2.11 -4.21
CA SER A 43 -22.71 -2.12 -4.04
C SER A 43 -23.15 -3.22 -3.10
N VAL A 44 -24.24 -2.97 -2.37
CA VAL A 44 -24.90 -3.96 -1.52
C VAL A 44 -26.35 -4.06 -1.98
N THR A 45 -26.78 -5.28 -2.29
CA THR A 45 -28.18 -5.61 -2.55
C THR A 45 -28.69 -6.45 -1.40
N VAL A 46 -29.79 -6.02 -0.78
CA VAL A 46 -30.47 -6.74 0.29
C VAL A 46 -31.90 -7.08 -0.16
N PRO A 47 -32.45 -8.24 0.24
CA PRO A 47 -33.85 -8.57 0.00
C PRO A 47 -34.79 -7.60 0.72
N GLN A 48 -36.02 -7.46 0.20
CA GLN A 48 -37.07 -6.63 0.81
C GLN A 48 -37.44 -7.05 2.24
N THR A 49 -37.12 -8.27 2.67
CA THR A 49 -37.31 -8.72 4.07
C THR A 49 -36.52 -7.89 5.08
N TYR A 50 -35.49 -7.14 4.65
CA TYR A 50 -34.71 -6.22 5.47
C TYR A 50 -35.28 -4.80 5.52
N MET A 51 -36.42 -4.54 4.86
CA MET A 51 -37.04 -3.21 4.80
C MET A 51 -37.30 -2.65 6.21
N GLY A 52 -36.82 -1.44 6.46
CA GLY A 52 -36.94 -0.75 7.76
C GLY A 52 -36.09 -1.32 8.90
N GLN A 53 -35.25 -2.34 8.64
CA GLN A 53 -34.38 -2.98 9.64
C GLN A 53 -32.91 -2.60 9.46
N MET A 54 -32.59 -1.82 8.44
CA MET A 54 -31.22 -1.42 8.14
C MET A 54 -30.82 -0.17 8.93
N CYS A 55 -29.52 0.02 9.08
CA CYS A 55 -28.90 1.24 9.56
C CYS A 55 -27.48 1.34 8.99
N GLY A 56 -26.89 2.53 9.04
CA GLY A 56 -25.55 2.80 8.50
C GLY A 56 -25.56 3.87 7.42
N LEU A 57 -24.45 3.98 6.69
CA LEU A 57 -24.26 4.98 5.63
C LEU A 57 -25.22 4.81 4.44
N CYS A 58 -25.80 3.62 4.25
CA CYS A 58 -26.80 3.34 3.23
C CYS A 58 -28.24 3.59 3.69
N GLY A 59 -28.43 4.24 4.85
CA GLY A 59 -29.75 4.58 5.38
C GLY A 59 -30.47 3.39 6.02
N ASN A 60 -31.80 3.52 6.16
CA ASN A 60 -32.62 2.55 6.91
C ASN A 60 -33.52 1.67 6.03
N TYR A 61 -33.50 1.89 4.72
CA TYR A 61 -34.24 1.11 3.73
C TYR A 61 -35.75 1.03 4.04
N ASN A 62 -36.39 2.14 4.43
CA ASN A 62 -37.84 2.21 4.68
C ASN A 62 -38.64 2.86 3.52
N GLY A 63 -37.95 3.37 2.48
CA GLY A 63 -38.55 4.03 1.32
C GLY A 63 -38.76 5.54 1.47
N ASN A 64 -38.44 6.13 2.62
CA ASN A 64 -38.54 7.56 2.86
C ASN A 64 -37.17 8.26 2.74
N ARG A 65 -36.99 8.98 1.63
CA ARG A 65 -35.73 9.70 1.36
C ARG A 65 -35.37 10.80 2.37
N LYS A 66 -36.30 11.21 3.24
CA LYS A 66 -36.10 12.34 4.17
C LYS A 66 -35.36 11.95 5.44
N ASP A 67 -35.37 10.67 5.83
CA ASP A 67 -34.78 10.19 7.08
C ASP A 67 -33.59 9.25 6.88
N GLU A 68 -32.91 9.36 5.74
CA GLU A 68 -31.76 8.50 5.41
C GLU A 68 -30.51 8.83 6.25
N PHE A 69 -30.39 10.06 6.75
CA PHE A 69 -29.27 10.52 7.58
C PHE A 69 -29.52 10.34 9.07
N ARG A 70 -29.91 9.13 9.47
CA ARG A 70 -30.08 8.74 10.88
C ARG A 70 -28.75 8.36 11.54
N LEU A 71 -28.52 8.92 12.73
CA LEU A 71 -27.41 8.57 13.60
C LEU A 71 -27.64 7.20 14.26
N PRO A 72 -26.60 6.55 14.80
CA PRO A 72 -26.73 5.26 15.51
C PRO A 72 -27.71 5.28 16.69
N ASN A 73 -27.96 6.45 17.29
CA ASN A 73 -28.94 6.63 18.36
C ASN A 73 -30.39 6.85 17.86
N GLY A 74 -30.63 6.75 16.55
CA GLY A 74 -31.94 6.88 15.92
C GLY A 74 -32.40 8.31 15.60
N ARG A 75 -31.66 9.33 16.03
CA ARG A 75 -31.94 10.75 15.72
C ARG A 75 -31.47 11.11 14.32
N GLU A 76 -32.09 12.12 13.71
CA GLU A 76 -31.59 12.70 12.45
C GLU A 76 -30.33 13.54 12.68
N ALA A 77 -29.37 13.43 11.77
CA ALA A 77 -28.16 14.24 11.77
C ALA A 77 -28.48 15.69 11.33
N SER A 78 -27.75 16.66 11.90
CA SER A 78 -27.86 18.07 11.52
C SER A 78 -27.31 18.37 10.13
N ASP A 79 -26.34 17.57 9.69
CA ASP A 79 -25.60 17.74 8.45
C ASP A 79 -24.90 16.42 8.07
N ILE A 80 -24.44 16.34 6.83
CA ILE A 80 -23.81 15.14 6.27
C ILE A 80 -22.48 14.78 6.94
N LYS A 81 -21.74 15.77 7.47
CA LYS A 81 -20.47 15.53 8.16
C LYS A 81 -20.73 14.82 9.48
N THR A 82 -21.66 15.33 10.27
CA THR A 82 -22.11 14.73 11.52
C THR A 82 -22.63 13.30 11.30
N PHE A 83 -23.39 13.07 10.22
CA PHE A 83 -23.83 11.73 9.84
C PHE A 83 -22.66 10.79 9.54
N GLY A 84 -21.72 11.18 8.66
CA GLY A 84 -20.58 10.35 8.29
C GLY A 84 -19.64 10.04 9.45
N GLU A 85 -19.43 10.99 10.36
CA GLU A 85 -18.59 10.81 11.54
C GLU A 85 -19.19 9.84 12.56
N ALA A 86 -20.51 9.81 12.71
CA ALA A 86 -21.18 8.96 13.68
C ALA A 86 -21.11 7.46 13.33
N TRP A 87 -20.85 7.11 12.07
CA TRP A 87 -20.74 5.74 11.59
C TRP A 87 -19.28 5.24 11.46
N LYS A 88 -18.30 5.98 12.00
CA LYS A 88 -16.90 5.56 12.04
C LYS A 88 -16.73 4.29 12.89
N VAL A 89 -15.94 3.35 12.37
CA VAL A 89 -15.50 2.16 13.12
C VAL A 89 -14.10 2.44 13.65
N SER A 90 -13.94 2.41 14.98
CA SER A 90 -12.65 2.65 15.64
C SER A 90 -11.68 1.50 15.40
N ILE A 91 -10.49 1.81 14.88
CA ILE A 91 -9.39 0.86 14.70
C ILE A 91 -8.27 1.24 15.68
N PRO A 92 -7.83 0.33 16.58
CA PRO A 92 -6.74 0.61 17.51
C PRO A 92 -5.47 1.08 16.79
N GLY A 93 -4.85 2.15 17.27
CA GLY A 93 -3.60 2.70 16.72
C GLY A 93 -3.75 3.49 15.42
N VAL A 94 -4.97 3.67 14.90
CA VAL A 94 -5.23 4.45 13.68
C VAL A 94 -6.09 5.67 14.01
N VAL A 95 -5.58 6.86 13.69
CA VAL A 95 -6.35 8.11 13.78
C VAL A 95 -7.04 8.36 12.44
N CYS A 96 -8.37 8.27 12.41
CA CYS A 96 -9.19 8.58 11.23
C CYS A 96 -9.80 9.98 11.36
N SER A 97 -9.21 10.96 10.67
CA SER A 97 -9.71 12.33 10.58
C SER A 97 -10.70 12.51 9.42
N SER A 98 -11.61 13.48 9.57
CA SER A 98 -12.47 13.93 8.46
C SER A 98 -11.65 14.78 7.48
N ALA A 99 -11.73 14.51 6.18
CA ALA A 99 -10.89 15.17 5.16
C ALA A 99 -11.32 16.60 4.78
N CYS A 100 -12.54 17.03 5.11
CA CYS A 100 -12.98 18.41 4.87
C CYS A 100 -12.72 19.26 6.13
N ASP A 101 -11.70 20.10 6.07
CA ASP A 101 -11.39 21.11 7.09
C ASP A 101 -12.42 22.24 7.03
N GLY A 102 -13.18 22.42 8.10
CA GLY A 102 -14.36 23.31 8.10
C GLY A 102 -15.53 22.71 7.31
N SER A 103 -16.72 23.28 7.45
CA SER A 103 -17.98 22.77 6.88
C SER A 103 -18.06 22.75 5.33
N THR A 104 -16.95 22.87 4.61
CA THR A 104 -16.91 23.03 3.15
C THR A 104 -15.90 22.09 2.51
N CYS A 105 -16.38 21.14 1.71
CA CYS A 105 -15.56 20.30 0.86
C CYS A 105 -15.21 21.03 -0.46
N PRO A 106 -14.12 20.64 -1.17
CA PRO A 106 -13.76 21.25 -2.43
C PRO A 106 -14.89 21.14 -3.45
N VAL A 107 -15.23 22.27 -4.08
CA VAL A 107 -16.22 22.35 -5.15
C VAL A 107 -15.48 22.39 -6.49
N CYS A 108 -16.02 21.69 -7.49
CA CYS A 108 -15.42 21.74 -8.82
C CYS A 108 -15.54 23.16 -9.43
N ASP A 109 -14.44 23.66 -9.97
CA ASP A 109 -14.44 24.90 -10.75
C ASP A 109 -15.31 24.77 -12.01
N LYS A 110 -16.10 25.81 -12.32
CA LYS A 110 -17.07 25.79 -13.43
C LYS A 110 -16.42 25.58 -14.80
N ASN A 111 -15.22 26.11 -15.04
CA ASN A 111 -14.54 25.93 -16.33
C ASN A 111 -14.10 24.48 -16.50
N ARG A 112 -13.61 23.85 -15.42
CA ARG A 112 -13.25 22.43 -15.42
C ARG A 112 -14.47 21.54 -15.59
N GLN A 113 -15.55 21.85 -14.89
CA GLN A 113 -16.82 21.14 -15.05
C GLN A 113 -17.27 21.16 -16.52
N ALA A 114 -17.29 22.32 -17.18
CA ALA A 114 -17.68 22.43 -18.59
C ALA A 114 -16.78 21.62 -19.55
N ILE A 115 -15.52 21.35 -19.18
CA ILE A 115 -14.64 20.44 -19.93
C ILE A 115 -15.06 18.99 -19.72
N PHE A 116 -15.30 18.58 -18.47
CA PHE A 116 -15.63 17.19 -18.13
C PHE A 116 -17.06 16.78 -18.50
N GLU A 117 -17.95 17.74 -18.72
CA GLU A 117 -19.30 17.50 -19.27
C GLU A 117 -19.29 17.07 -20.76
N LYS A 118 -18.16 17.23 -21.46
CA LYS A 118 -18.06 16.89 -22.89
C LYS A 118 -18.11 15.37 -23.14
N PRO A 119 -18.51 14.93 -24.36
CA PRO A 119 -18.65 13.51 -24.69
C PRO A 119 -17.36 12.68 -24.54
N ASN A 120 -16.19 13.30 -24.70
CA ASN A 120 -14.89 12.66 -24.51
C ASN A 120 -14.43 12.58 -23.04
N TYR A 121 -15.34 12.85 -22.10
CA TYR A 121 -15.18 12.71 -20.65
C TYR A 121 -16.48 12.08 -20.09
N CYS A 122 -17.12 12.71 -19.10
CA CYS A 122 -18.30 12.18 -18.45
C CYS A 122 -19.56 12.28 -19.33
N GLY A 123 -19.54 13.10 -20.38
CA GLY A 123 -20.69 13.32 -21.27
C GLY A 123 -21.26 12.04 -21.89
N ILE A 124 -20.44 11.00 -22.07
CA ILE A 124 -20.88 9.68 -22.55
C ILE A 124 -21.96 9.03 -21.65
N ILE A 125 -21.94 9.31 -20.34
CA ILE A 125 -22.90 8.77 -19.36
C ILE A 125 -24.30 9.35 -19.59
N ASN A 126 -24.39 10.55 -20.18
CA ASN A 126 -25.65 11.28 -20.36
C ASN A 126 -26.02 11.48 -21.83
N ASP A 127 -25.31 10.83 -22.78
CA ASP A 127 -25.62 10.93 -24.21
C ASP A 127 -26.83 10.03 -24.55
N PRO A 128 -28.01 10.59 -24.91
CA PRO A 128 -29.23 9.82 -25.22
C PRO A 128 -29.12 8.99 -26.50
N LYS A 129 -28.10 9.20 -27.31
CA LYS A 129 -27.81 8.42 -28.53
C LYS A 129 -26.53 7.59 -28.39
N GLY A 130 -25.89 7.66 -27.23
CA GLY A 130 -24.63 6.99 -26.94
C GLY A 130 -24.77 5.49 -26.66
N PRO A 131 -23.65 4.79 -26.42
CA PRO A 131 -23.63 3.35 -26.18
C PRO A 131 -24.35 2.92 -24.89
N LEU A 132 -24.53 3.86 -23.95
CA LEU A 132 -25.13 3.64 -22.64
C LEU A 132 -26.63 3.99 -22.57
N ALA A 133 -27.21 4.51 -23.66
CA ALA A 133 -28.57 5.03 -23.70
C ALA A 133 -29.65 3.98 -23.35
N ALA A 134 -29.39 2.70 -23.61
CA ALA A 134 -30.29 1.60 -23.24
C ALA A 134 -30.55 1.52 -21.72
N CYS A 135 -29.64 2.09 -20.91
CA CYS A 135 -29.75 2.08 -19.46
C CYS A 135 -30.76 3.08 -18.88
N TYR A 136 -30.99 4.18 -19.58
CA TYR A 136 -31.60 5.39 -19.00
C TYR A 136 -33.03 5.15 -18.52
N VAL A 137 -33.74 4.24 -19.20
CA VAL A 137 -35.10 3.81 -18.86
C VAL A 137 -35.18 3.02 -17.55
N LYS A 138 -34.06 2.49 -17.05
CA LYS A 138 -34.01 1.69 -15.82
C LYS A 138 -33.22 2.37 -14.70
N ILE A 139 -32.13 3.07 -15.02
CA ILE A 139 -31.26 3.74 -14.07
C ILE A 139 -30.98 5.15 -14.58
N SER A 140 -31.39 6.16 -13.82
CA SER A 140 -31.07 7.56 -14.15
C SER A 140 -29.54 7.79 -14.17
N PRO A 141 -28.99 8.43 -15.21
CA PRO A 141 -27.56 8.72 -15.29
C PRO A 141 -27.11 9.88 -14.39
N GLU A 142 -28.04 10.69 -13.86
CA GLU A 142 -27.73 11.98 -13.20
C GLU A 142 -26.66 11.87 -12.11
N ASN A 143 -26.83 10.95 -11.15
CA ASN A 143 -25.89 10.79 -10.04
C ASN A 143 -24.52 10.26 -10.52
N TYR A 144 -24.50 9.37 -11.50
CA TYR A 144 -23.25 8.82 -12.04
C TYR A 144 -22.49 9.89 -12.83
N PHE A 145 -23.21 10.71 -13.59
CA PHE A 145 -22.66 11.84 -14.33
C PHE A 145 -22.07 12.90 -13.40
N SER A 146 -22.81 13.32 -12.36
CA SER A 146 -22.33 14.31 -11.39
C SER A 146 -21.11 13.80 -10.62
N ASN A 147 -21.12 12.52 -10.21
CA ASN A 147 -20.00 11.91 -9.51
C ASN A 147 -18.76 11.82 -10.41
N CYS A 148 -18.93 11.42 -11.68
CA CYS A 148 -17.83 11.40 -12.64
C CYS A 148 -17.16 12.77 -12.77
N ILE A 149 -17.94 13.85 -12.89
CA ILE A 149 -17.39 15.22 -12.99
C ILE A 149 -16.63 15.55 -11.70
N TYR A 150 -17.25 15.31 -10.54
CA TYR A 150 -16.64 15.60 -9.25
C TYR A 150 -15.30 14.87 -9.07
N ASP A 151 -15.27 13.57 -9.35
CA ASP A 151 -14.09 12.72 -9.25
C ASP A 151 -12.97 13.20 -10.18
N LEU A 152 -13.31 13.64 -11.40
CA LEU A 152 -12.33 14.24 -12.31
C LEU A 152 -11.81 15.59 -11.83
N CYS A 153 -12.64 16.40 -11.20
CA CYS A 153 -12.16 17.65 -10.61
C CYS A 153 -11.16 17.39 -9.47
N MET A 154 -11.45 16.39 -8.62
CA MET A 154 -10.59 16.03 -7.48
C MET A 154 -9.33 15.28 -7.89
N SER A 155 -9.38 14.51 -8.97
CA SER A 155 -8.23 13.76 -9.52
C SER A 155 -7.43 14.53 -10.58
N ASN A 156 -7.73 15.81 -10.76
CA ASN A 156 -7.12 16.66 -11.76
C ASN A 156 -7.28 16.17 -13.22
N GLY A 157 -8.40 15.52 -13.54
CA GLY A 157 -8.70 14.98 -14.87
C GLY A 157 -8.02 13.65 -15.17
N ASP A 158 -7.72 12.85 -14.14
CA ASP A 158 -7.09 11.53 -14.33
C ASP A 158 -7.99 10.62 -15.19
N THR A 159 -7.44 10.20 -16.32
CA THR A 159 -8.13 9.31 -17.27
C THR A 159 -8.49 7.96 -16.67
N LYS A 160 -7.74 7.43 -15.71
CA LYS A 160 -8.10 6.18 -15.02
C LYS A 160 -9.38 6.37 -14.23
N VAL A 161 -9.48 7.49 -13.50
CA VAL A 161 -10.68 7.86 -12.73
C VAL A 161 -11.88 8.06 -13.67
N LEU A 162 -11.70 8.69 -14.83
CA LEU A 162 -12.76 8.80 -15.85
C LEU A 162 -13.33 7.43 -16.22
N CYS A 163 -12.45 6.51 -16.64
CA CYS A 163 -12.85 5.20 -17.14
C CYS A 163 -13.53 4.37 -16.07
N HIS A 164 -13.06 4.52 -14.84
CA HIS A 164 -13.62 3.96 -13.64
C HIS A 164 -15.04 4.49 -13.34
N SER A 165 -15.23 5.81 -13.33
CA SER A 165 -16.56 6.40 -13.10
C SER A 165 -17.57 5.94 -14.18
N ILE A 166 -17.18 5.85 -15.45
CA ILE A 166 -18.04 5.34 -16.53
C ILE A 166 -18.36 3.84 -16.33
N GLN A 167 -17.34 3.03 -16.04
CA GLN A 167 -17.46 1.58 -15.79
C GLN A 167 -18.47 1.27 -14.67
N SER A 168 -18.60 2.15 -13.68
CA SER A 168 -19.58 1.99 -12.60
C SER A 168 -21.02 2.05 -13.07
N TYR A 169 -21.32 2.96 -14.01
CA TYR A 169 -22.67 3.07 -14.57
C TYR A 169 -23.00 1.89 -15.47
N VAL A 170 -22.05 1.49 -16.30
CA VAL A 170 -22.12 0.27 -17.12
C VAL A 170 -22.48 -0.95 -16.26
N THR A 171 -21.80 -1.11 -15.13
CA THR A 171 -21.99 -2.26 -14.26
C THR A 171 -23.33 -2.25 -13.56
N ALA A 172 -23.77 -1.09 -13.07
CA ALA A 172 -25.12 -0.95 -12.53
C ALA A 172 -26.17 -1.36 -13.57
N CYS A 173 -25.93 -1.02 -14.84
CA CYS A 173 -26.78 -1.39 -15.96
C CYS A 173 -26.82 -2.91 -16.22
N GLN A 174 -25.66 -3.53 -16.33
CA GLN A 174 -25.57 -4.97 -16.59
C GLN A 174 -26.08 -5.80 -15.41
N ALA A 175 -25.96 -5.30 -14.18
CA ALA A 175 -26.46 -5.96 -12.98
C ALA A 175 -27.99 -6.13 -12.96
N ILE A 176 -28.72 -5.30 -13.70
CA ILE A 176 -30.17 -5.43 -13.90
C ILE A 176 -30.54 -6.06 -15.25
N GLY A 177 -29.55 -6.63 -15.95
CA GLY A 177 -29.74 -7.36 -17.21
C GLY A 177 -29.96 -6.49 -18.43
N VAL A 178 -29.48 -5.25 -18.44
CA VAL A 178 -29.51 -4.42 -19.65
C VAL A 178 -28.27 -4.67 -20.49
N ASP A 179 -28.48 -5.00 -21.76
CA ASP A 179 -27.42 -5.13 -22.75
C ASP A 179 -26.94 -3.75 -23.21
N ILE A 180 -25.66 -3.47 -22.99
CA ILE A 180 -25.01 -2.23 -23.39
C ILE A 180 -24.12 -2.44 -24.60
N LYS A 181 -23.96 -1.40 -25.42
CA LYS A 181 -23.02 -1.44 -26.55
C LYS A 181 -21.60 -1.21 -26.04
N SER A 182 -20.61 -1.67 -26.80
CA SER A 182 -19.21 -1.35 -26.53
C SER A 182 -19.00 0.16 -26.47
N TRP A 183 -18.42 0.62 -25.37
CA TRP A 183 -18.17 2.03 -25.07
C TRP A 183 -16.67 2.36 -25.02
N ARG A 184 -15.82 1.35 -24.89
CA ARG A 184 -14.36 1.47 -24.91
C ARG A 184 -13.84 1.44 -26.33
N THR A 185 -12.81 2.22 -26.59
CA THR A 185 -12.07 2.24 -27.87
C THR A 185 -10.56 2.28 -27.60
N PRO A 186 -9.70 2.03 -28.61
CA PRO A 186 -8.25 2.15 -28.44
C PRO A 186 -7.78 3.52 -27.94
N SER A 187 -8.56 4.58 -28.22
CA SER A 187 -8.26 5.97 -27.81
C SER A 187 -9.10 6.47 -26.64
N PHE A 188 -10.12 5.71 -26.19
CA PHE A 188 -11.01 6.10 -25.11
C PHE A 188 -11.23 4.94 -24.15
N CYS A 189 -10.63 5.03 -22.98
CA CYS A 189 -10.70 4.02 -21.93
C CYS A 189 -10.35 2.60 -22.41
N PRO A 190 -9.19 2.39 -23.08
CA PRO A 190 -8.78 1.06 -23.49
C PRO A 190 -8.62 0.14 -22.27
N MET A 191 -9.03 -1.12 -22.42
CA MET A 191 -8.79 -2.17 -21.44
C MET A 191 -7.78 -3.15 -22.00
N THR A 192 -6.78 -3.51 -21.18
CA THR A 192 -5.79 -4.53 -21.51
C THR A 192 -6.16 -5.80 -20.76
N CYS A 193 -6.24 -6.91 -21.49
CA CYS A 193 -6.52 -8.22 -20.93
C CYS A 193 -5.23 -9.04 -20.78
N PRO A 194 -5.18 -9.99 -19.82
CA PRO A 194 -4.09 -10.95 -19.70
C PRO A 194 -3.83 -11.73 -20.99
N ALA A 195 -2.70 -12.43 -21.05
CA ALA A 195 -2.42 -13.33 -22.16
C ALA A 195 -3.56 -14.35 -22.35
N ASN A 196 -3.82 -14.72 -23.61
CA ASN A 196 -4.87 -15.68 -24.00
C ASN A 196 -6.29 -15.25 -23.59
N SER A 197 -6.54 -13.95 -23.60
CA SER A 197 -7.84 -13.37 -23.35
C SER A 197 -8.03 -12.06 -24.10
N HIS A 198 -9.28 -11.70 -24.35
CA HIS A 198 -9.65 -10.46 -25.03
C HIS A 198 -10.72 -9.69 -24.25
N TYR A 199 -10.79 -8.38 -24.50
CA TYR A 199 -11.84 -7.56 -23.92
C TYR A 199 -13.19 -7.87 -24.55
N ASP A 200 -14.21 -8.04 -23.71
CA ASP A 200 -15.59 -8.10 -24.12
C ASP A 200 -16.46 -7.29 -23.15
N VAL A 201 -17.42 -6.54 -23.70
CA VAL A 201 -18.40 -5.80 -22.91
C VAL A 201 -19.37 -6.76 -22.20
N CYS A 202 -19.63 -7.93 -22.77
CA CYS A 202 -20.60 -8.89 -22.25
C CYS A 202 -20.16 -10.32 -22.60
N PRO A 203 -19.02 -10.79 -22.07
CA PRO A 203 -18.53 -12.13 -22.34
C PRO A 203 -19.55 -13.18 -21.90
N GLU A 204 -19.72 -14.22 -22.72
CA GLU A 204 -20.47 -15.41 -22.31
C GLU A 204 -19.70 -16.10 -21.18
N VAL A 205 -20.20 -15.97 -19.95
CA VAL A 205 -19.56 -16.51 -18.73
C VAL A 205 -19.60 -18.05 -18.67
N CYS A 206 -20.16 -18.71 -19.69
CA CYS A 206 -20.16 -20.17 -19.81
C CYS A 206 -18.82 -20.75 -20.31
N SER A 207 -17.83 -19.90 -20.68
CA SER A 207 -16.47 -20.34 -20.98
C SER A 207 -15.69 -20.66 -19.69
N ILE A 208 -15.98 -21.86 -19.18
CA ILE A 208 -15.10 -22.77 -18.45
C ILE A 208 -14.07 -22.12 -17.50
N THR A 209 -14.49 -21.85 -16.26
CA THR A 209 -13.51 -21.70 -15.18
C THR A 209 -12.89 -23.06 -14.89
N CYS A 210 -11.64 -23.11 -14.45
CA CYS A 210 -11.01 -24.36 -14.02
C CYS A 210 -11.84 -25.05 -12.91
N ALA A 211 -12.54 -24.27 -12.07
CA ALA A 211 -13.48 -24.78 -11.08
C ALA A 211 -14.78 -25.37 -11.68
N GLY A 212 -15.27 -24.80 -12.79
CA GLY A 212 -16.51 -25.21 -13.47
C GLY A 212 -16.42 -26.55 -14.22
N ILE A 213 -15.23 -27.15 -14.30
CA ILE A 213 -15.02 -28.50 -14.84
C ILE A 213 -15.62 -29.58 -13.91
N THR A 214 -15.87 -29.25 -12.62
CA THR A 214 -16.37 -30.19 -11.60
C THR A 214 -17.80 -29.94 -11.12
N ASP A 215 -18.36 -28.75 -11.33
CA ASP A 215 -19.72 -28.38 -10.93
C ASP A 215 -20.38 -27.61 -12.07
N ILE A 216 -21.23 -28.28 -12.86
CA ILE A 216 -22.09 -27.69 -13.91
C ILE A 216 -23.18 -26.86 -13.21
N SER A 217 -22.75 -25.81 -12.55
CA SER A 217 -23.58 -24.84 -11.89
C SER A 217 -23.98 -23.82 -12.94
N LYS A 218 -25.27 -23.89 -13.34
CA LYS A 218 -25.95 -23.04 -14.33
C LYS A 218 -25.28 -21.69 -14.51
N CYS A 219 -24.82 -21.40 -15.72
CA CYS A 219 -24.15 -20.16 -16.06
C CYS A 219 -24.90 -18.95 -15.47
N PRO A 220 -24.19 -17.94 -14.95
CA PRO A 220 -24.82 -16.71 -14.55
C PRO A 220 -25.67 -16.18 -15.69
N ALA A 221 -26.97 -16.00 -15.48
CA ALA A 221 -27.92 -15.56 -16.52
C ALA A 221 -27.65 -14.14 -17.07
N GLN A 222 -26.64 -13.45 -16.54
CA GLN A 222 -26.28 -12.08 -16.90
C GLN A 222 -24.76 -12.02 -17.06
N CYS A 223 -24.28 -11.45 -18.15
CA CYS A 223 -22.86 -11.16 -18.36
C CYS A 223 -22.37 -10.02 -17.45
N ALA A 224 -21.07 -9.72 -17.52
CA ALA A 224 -20.47 -8.52 -16.95
C ALA A 224 -19.21 -8.16 -17.74
N GLU A 225 -19.00 -6.88 -18.01
CA GLU A 225 -17.82 -6.37 -18.73
C GLU A 225 -16.51 -6.85 -18.10
N GLY A 226 -15.58 -7.30 -18.95
CA GLY A 226 -14.26 -7.74 -18.52
C GLY A 226 -13.47 -8.44 -19.64
N CYS A 227 -12.58 -9.33 -19.22
CA CYS A 227 -11.79 -10.15 -20.14
C CYS A 227 -12.41 -11.54 -20.28
N ALA A 228 -12.59 -11.98 -21.53
CA ALA A 228 -13.01 -13.33 -21.90
C ALA A 228 -11.77 -14.16 -22.26
N CYS A 229 -11.67 -15.40 -21.79
CA CYS A 229 -10.63 -16.31 -22.27
C CYS A 229 -10.85 -16.65 -23.75
N ASP A 230 -9.75 -16.75 -24.49
CA ASP A 230 -9.79 -17.20 -25.88
C ASP A 230 -10.14 -18.71 -25.94
N ASP A 231 -10.61 -19.16 -27.10
CA ASP A 231 -10.98 -20.57 -27.31
C ASP A 231 -9.82 -21.51 -26.94
N GLY A 232 -10.11 -22.52 -26.11
CA GLY A 232 -9.13 -23.47 -25.59
C GLY A 232 -8.44 -23.05 -24.29
N TYR A 233 -8.76 -21.87 -23.74
CA TYR A 233 -8.28 -21.39 -22.45
C TYR A 233 -9.41 -21.26 -21.42
N PHE A 234 -9.04 -21.39 -20.15
CA PHE A 234 -9.92 -21.57 -19.02
C PHE A 234 -9.53 -20.59 -17.93
N PHE A 235 -10.51 -19.95 -17.29
CA PHE A 235 -10.23 -18.96 -16.26
C PHE A 235 -9.90 -19.64 -14.91
N ASP A 236 -8.70 -19.40 -14.38
CA ASP A 236 -8.21 -19.99 -13.13
C ASP A 236 -8.46 -19.10 -11.88
N GLY A 237 -9.18 -17.99 -12.03
CA GLY A 237 -9.37 -17.00 -10.97
C GLY A 237 -8.48 -15.76 -11.12
N GLU A 238 -7.35 -15.87 -11.83
CA GLU A 238 -6.38 -14.80 -12.07
C GLU A 238 -6.22 -14.48 -13.56
N GLY A 239 -6.06 -15.50 -14.40
CA GLY A 239 -5.86 -15.41 -15.85
C GLY A 239 -6.45 -16.60 -16.62
N CYS A 240 -6.07 -16.71 -17.89
CA CYS A 240 -6.57 -17.73 -18.81
C CYS A 240 -5.47 -18.74 -19.12
N VAL A 241 -5.68 -19.99 -18.69
CA VAL A 241 -4.71 -21.10 -18.76
C VAL A 241 -5.25 -22.26 -19.59
N THR A 242 -4.37 -23.16 -20.03
CA THR A 242 -4.79 -24.40 -20.70
C THR A 242 -5.37 -25.39 -19.69
N MET A 243 -6.13 -26.38 -20.17
CA MET A 243 -6.75 -27.40 -19.33
C MET A 243 -5.75 -28.15 -18.44
N ASP A 244 -4.56 -28.48 -18.96
CA ASP A 244 -3.51 -29.18 -18.20
C ASP A 244 -2.89 -28.32 -17.08
N ASN A 245 -3.12 -27.01 -17.12
CA ASN A 245 -2.69 -26.05 -16.13
C ASN A 245 -3.86 -25.56 -15.26
N CYS A 246 -5.03 -26.20 -15.35
CA CYS A 246 -6.12 -25.91 -14.43
C CYS A 246 -5.81 -26.44 -13.03
N GLY A 247 -6.16 -25.63 -12.03
CA GLY A 247 -6.12 -26.00 -10.63
C GLY A 247 -7.24 -26.97 -10.24
N CYS A 248 -7.30 -27.27 -8.95
CA CYS A 248 -8.23 -28.22 -8.35
C CYS A 248 -9.35 -27.46 -7.64
N PHE A 249 -10.59 -27.93 -7.73
CA PHE A 249 -11.70 -27.37 -6.96
C PHE A 249 -12.33 -28.46 -6.09
N GLU A 250 -12.19 -28.32 -4.77
CA GLU A 250 -12.66 -29.33 -3.83
C GLU A 250 -13.16 -28.69 -2.55
N ASN A 251 -14.28 -29.21 -2.01
CA ASN A 251 -14.92 -28.71 -0.79
C ASN A 251 -15.18 -27.19 -0.80
N GLY A 252 -15.51 -26.64 -1.99
CA GLY A 252 -15.79 -25.22 -2.16
C GLY A 252 -14.57 -24.33 -2.28
N ARG A 253 -13.34 -24.86 -2.33
CA ARG A 253 -12.11 -24.09 -2.45
C ARG A 253 -11.38 -24.41 -3.75
N TYR A 254 -10.89 -23.35 -4.39
CA TYR A 254 -9.99 -23.46 -5.54
C TYR A 254 -8.52 -23.48 -5.08
N TYR A 255 -7.74 -24.40 -5.66
CA TYR A 255 -6.32 -24.59 -5.41
C TYR A 255 -5.55 -24.43 -6.72
N GLN A 256 -4.53 -23.58 -6.73
CA GLN A 256 -3.69 -23.41 -7.91
C GLN A 256 -2.88 -24.69 -8.19
N PRO A 257 -2.45 -24.93 -9.44
CA PRO A 257 -1.56 -26.03 -9.78
C PRO A 257 -0.36 -26.12 -8.84
N ALA A 258 -0.12 -27.31 -8.27
CA ALA A 258 0.94 -27.58 -7.30
C ALA A 258 0.92 -26.73 -6.01
N GLU A 259 -0.17 -25.99 -5.74
CA GLU A 259 -0.33 -25.27 -4.48
C GLU A 259 -0.36 -26.26 -3.33
N VAL A 260 0.46 -26.00 -2.30
CA VAL A 260 0.48 -26.78 -1.07
C VAL A 260 -0.19 -25.99 0.03
N VAL A 261 -1.26 -26.55 0.60
CA VAL A 261 -2.00 -25.94 1.70
C VAL A 261 -2.02 -26.84 2.92
N ILE A 262 -2.20 -26.24 4.09
CA ILE A 262 -2.43 -26.95 5.35
C ILE A 262 -3.88 -26.69 5.79
N THR A 263 -4.59 -27.79 6.07
CA THR A 263 -6.00 -27.76 6.47
C THR A 263 -6.17 -27.30 7.92
N GLU A 264 -7.42 -27.17 8.37
CA GLU A 264 -7.75 -26.73 9.72
C GLU A 264 -7.07 -27.63 10.79
N ASN A 265 -6.59 -26.99 11.85
CA ASN A 265 -5.84 -27.63 12.94
C ASN A 265 -4.53 -28.33 12.51
N CYS A 266 -4.03 -28.03 11.30
CA CYS A 266 -2.81 -28.62 10.76
C CYS A 266 -2.82 -30.15 10.78
N LYS A 267 -3.96 -30.74 10.40
CA LYS A 267 -4.16 -32.19 10.34
C LYS A 267 -3.75 -32.80 9.01
N GLN A 268 -3.88 -32.04 7.92
CA GLN A 268 -3.55 -32.52 6.59
C GLN A 268 -2.79 -31.45 5.80
N LYS A 269 -1.88 -31.92 4.96
CA LYS A 269 -1.18 -31.15 3.95
C LYS A 269 -1.66 -31.64 2.60
N CYS A 270 -2.20 -30.73 1.80
CA CYS A 270 -2.78 -31.07 0.52
C CYS A 270 -2.05 -30.36 -0.60
N SER A 271 -1.83 -31.04 -1.72
CA SER A 271 -1.32 -30.45 -2.96
C SER A 271 -2.25 -30.70 -4.13
N CYS A 272 -2.47 -29.67 -4.95
CA CYS A 272 -3.24 -29.84 -6.18
C CYS A 272 -2.37 -30.48 -7.28
N SER A 273 -2.80 -31.65 -7.76
CA SER A 273 -2.28 -32.23 -9.00
C SER A 273 -3.22 -31.87 -10.14
N PRO A 274 -2.78 -31.11 -11.16
CA PRO A 274 -3.60 -30.87 -12.34
C PRO A 274 -4.12 -32.18 -12.92
N MET A 275 -5.41 -32.23 -13.26
CA MET A 275 -6.17 -33.44 -13.66
C MET A 275 -6.26 -34.58 -12.63
N GLY A 276 -5.38 -34.62 -11.63
CA GLY A 276 -5.33 -35.63 -10.57
C GLY A 276 -6.12 -35.27 -9.31
N GLY A 277 -6.60 -34.03 -9.20
CA GLY A 277 -7.35 -33.54 -8.04
C GLY A 277 -6.47 -33.17 -6.85
N LEU A 278 -7.09 -32.96 -5.70
CA LEU A 278 -6.38 -32.64 -4.46
C LEU A 278 -5.84 -33.91 -3.82
N VAL A 279 -4.53 -33.96 -3.56
CA VAL A 279 -3.88 -35.08 -2.88
C VAL A 279 -3.49 -34.62 -1.49
N CYS A 280 -4.02 -35.27 -0.45
CA CYS A 280 -3.76 -34.92 0.94
C CYS A 280 -3.01 -36.02 1.69
N GLU A 281 -2.06 -35.62 2.53
CA GLU A 281 -1.38 -36.46 3.50
C GLU A 281 -1.66 -35.96 4.92
N ASP A 282 -1.81 -36.88 5.88
CA ASP A 282 -1.97 -36.52 7.28
C ASP A 282 -0.65 -35.98 7.83
N ILE A 283 -0.74 -34.87 8.55
CA ILE A 283 0.40 -34.22 9.21
C ILE A 283 0.05 -33.86 10.66
N SER A 284 1.09 -33.68 11.46
CA SER A 284 1.00 -33.07 12.78
C SER A 284 2.13 -32.06 12.92
N CYS A 285 1.86 -30.94 13.60
CA CYS A 285 2.92 -29.97 13.86
C CYS A 285 4.05 -30.59 14.69
N PRO A 286 5.33 -30.37 14.32
CA PRO A 286 6.48 -30.78 15.11
C PRO A 286 6.45 -30.23 16.54
N THR A 287 7.22 -30.85 17.44
CA THR A 287 7.47 -30.31 18.79
C THR A 287 7.99 -28.87 18.71
N ASP A 288 7.58 -28.02 19.66
CA ASP A 288 7.93 -26.58 19.72
C ASP A 288 7.35 -25.73 18.57
N THR A 289 6.40 -26.28 17.81
CA THR A 289 5.62 -25.53 16.83
C THR A 289 4.14 -25.59 17.16
N LYS A 290 3.40 -24.55 16.77
CA LYS A 290 1.95 -24.47 16.92
C LYS A 290 1.33 -24.16 15.57
N CYS A 291 0.16 -24.76 15.32
CA CYS A 291 -0.65 -24.41 14.17
C CYS A 291 -1.18 -22.99 14.35
N GLU A 292 -0.68 -22.05 13.53
CA GLU A 292 -1.09 -20.65 13.56
C GLU A 292 -1.36 -20.16 12.14
N ILE A 293 -1.99 -18.98 12.05
CA ILE A 293 -2.16 -18.26 10.79
C ILE A 293 -1.32 -17.00 10.88
N LYS A 294 -0.32 -16.85 10.00
CA LYS A 294 0.50 -15.64 9.89
C LYS A 294 0.44 -15.12 8.46
N ASN A 295 0.13 -13.84 8.28
CA ASN A 295 0.04 -13.19 6.97
C ASN A 295 -0.85 -13.94 5.97
N GLY A 296 -1.99 -14.49 6.41
CA GLY A 296 -2.86 -15.25 5.51
C GLY A 296 -2.54 -16.72 5.36
N ILE A 297 -1.39 -17.19 5.85
CA ILE A 297 -0.90 -18.54 5.62
C ILE A 297 -1.07 -19.36 6.90
N ARG A 298 -1.77 -20.49 6.80
CA ARG A 298 -1.84 -21.47 7.88
C ARG A 298 -0.64 -22.41 7.79
N ALA A 299 0.14 -22.51 8.86
CA ALA A 299 1.25 -23.44 8.95
C ALA A 299 1.63 -23.73 10.42
N CYS A 300 2.54 -24.68 10.60
CA CYS A 300 3.18 -24.92 11.89
C CYS A 300 4.31 -23.90 12.07
N TYR A 301 4.12 -22.95 12.98
CA TYR A 301 5.10 -21.93 13.30
C TYR A 301 5.75 -22.22 14.64
N ASN A 302 7.03 -21.88 14.79
CA ASN A 302 7.71 -21.98 16.06
C ASN A 302 6.95 -21.22 17.15
N THR A 303 6.75 -21.88 18.28
CA THR A 303 6.23 -21.22 19.48
C THR A 303 7.29 -20.24 19.98
N VAL A 304 6.91 -18.96 20.11
CA VAL A 304 7.82 -17.96 20.68
C VAL A 304 7.98 -18.26 22.16
N VAL A 305 9.17 -18.73 22.55
CA VAL A 305 9.54 -18.89 23.95
C VAL A 305 10.07 -17.54 24.44
N CYS A 306 9.28 -16.85 25.26
CA CYS A 306 9.76 -15.66 25.97
C CYS A 306 10.89 -16.08 26.93
N LYS A 307 12.05 -15.45 26.78
CA LYS A 307 13.13 -15.51 27.77
C LYS A 307 13.11 -14.20 28.54
N GLU A 308 13.49 -14.25 29.82
CA GLU A 308 13.74 -13.04 30.56
C GLU A 308 14.81 -12.21 29.85
N ALA A 309 14.48 -10.95 29.60
CA ALA A 309 15.35 -9.99 28.94
C ALA A 309 15.23 -8.64 29.66
N SER A 310 16.36 -8.04 29.96
CA SER A 310 16.46 -6.70 30.53
C SER A 310 16.89 -5.70 29.46
N CYS A 311 16.30 -4.51 29.46
CA CYS A 311 16.76 -3.42 28.59
C CYS A 311 18.14 -2.93 29.02
N LYS A 312 18.90 -2.35 28.07
CA LYS A 312 20.17 -1.71 28.38
C LYS A 312 19.93 -0.46 29.23
N SER A 313 20.96 0.04 29.91
CA SER A 313 20.87 1.27 30.73
C SER A 313 20.45 2.52 29.92
N SER A 314 20.67 2.52 28.61
CA SER A 314 20.26 3.56 27.66
C SER A 314 18.81 3.43 27.15
N GLU A 315 18.06 2.45 27.66
CA GLU A 315 16.73 2.10 27.20
C GLU A 315 15.75 1.98 28.37
N GLN A 316 14.46 2.11 28.06
CA GLN A 316 13.37 1.87 28.98
C GLN A 316 12.40 0.86 28.39
N CYS A 317 12.00 -0.12 29.19
CA CYS A 317 10.92 -1.03 28.82
C CYS A 317 9.59 -0.27 28.85
N LYS A 318 9.03 0.02 27.69
CA LYS A 318 7.74 0.73 27.54
C LYS A 318 6.96 0.23 26.33
N VAL A 319 5.70 0.63 26.24
CA VAL A 319 4.85 0.38 25.06
C VAL A 319 4.86 1.63 24.20
N VAL A 320 5.30 1.50 22.95
CA VAL A 320 5.23 2.56 21.93
C VAL A 320 4.49 1.97 20.73
N ASP A 321 3.45 2.66 20.26
CA ASP A 321 2.58 2.23 19.15
C ASP A 321 2.03 0.80 19.31
N GLY A 322 1.66 0.43 20.54
CA GLY A 322 1.14 -0.89 20.87
C GLY A 322 2.20 -1.99 21.01
N VAL A 323 3.48 -1.69 20.79
CA VAL A 323 4.59 -2.64 20.89
C VAL A 323 5.35 -2.45 22.20
N LYS A 324 5.28 -3.46 23.09
CA LYS A 324 6.10 -3.52 24.31
C LYS A 324 7.53 -3.93 23.96
N GLY A 325 8.50 -3.11 24.29
CA GLY A 325 9.91 -3.38 24.01
C GLY A 325 10.85 -2.46 24.77
N CYS A 326 12.15 -2.64 24.55
CA CYS A 326 13.17 -1.71 24.99
C CYS A 326 13.24 -0.55 24.00
N HIS A 327 12.94 0.65 24.49
CA HIS A 327 12.92 1.86 23.67
C HIS A 327 13.96 2.84 24.21
N PRO A 328 14.68 3.57 23.34
CA PRO A 328 15.68 4.53 23.78
C PRO A 328 15.14 5.59 24.76
N LEU A 329 15.98 5.96 25.74
CA LEU A 329 15.68 7.04 26.69
C LEU A 329 15.70 8.42 26.02
N SER A 330 16.62 8.64 25.08
CA SER A 330 16.78 9.88 24.35
C SER A 330 17.36 9.64 22.95
N TYR A 331 17.35 10.69 22.15
CA TYR A 331 17.90 10.74 20.80
C TYR A 331 18.75 12.01 20.67
N SER A 332 19.75 11.96 19.80
CA SER A 332 20.44 13.17 19.35
C SER A 332 20.50 13.23 17.83
N THR A 333 20.59 14.45 17.30
CA THR A 333 20.56 14.75 15.87
C THR A 333 21.83 15.48 15.47
N CYS A 334 22.48 14.99 14.42
CA CYS A 334 23.51 15.68 13.67
C CYS A 334 22.91 16.19 12.36
N SER A 335 23.35 17.36 11.89
CA SER A 335 22.83 17.95 10.65
C SER A 335 23.92 18.60 9.81
N ALA A 336 23.72 18.59 8.49
CA ALA A 336 24.48 19.35 7.52
C ALA A 336 23.50 20.13 6.63
N ALA A 337 23.62 21.45 6.59
CA ALA A 337 22.74 22.34 5.84
C ALA A 337 23.52 23.44 5.11
N GLY A 338 22.99 23.89 3.96
CA GLY A 338 23.45 25.10 3.29
C GLY A 338 24.89 25.05 2.77
N ASP A 339 25.60 26.16 2.95
CA ASP A 339 27.05 26.32 2.82
C ASP A 339 27.74 25.70 4.04
N PRO A 340 28.41 24.58 3.83
CA PRO A 340 28.33 23.37 4.62
C PRO A 340 28.52 23.64 6.12
N HIS A 341 27.40 24.00 6.76
CA HIS A 341 27.26 24.19 8.18
C HIS A 341 26.91 22.85 8.80
N TYR A 342 27.78 22.38 9.68
CA TYR A 342 27.61 21.13 10.40
C TYR A 342 27.26 21.42 11.85
N LEU A 343 26.37 20.61 12.39
CA LEU A 343 26.06 20.49 13.81
C LEU A 343 26.24 19.04 14.20
N THR A 344 27.17 18.74 15.10
CA THR A 344 27.42 17.39 15.61
C THR A 344 26.34 16.95 16.61
N PHE A 345 26.35 15.67 16.99
CA PHE A 345 25.43 15.14 17.98
C PHE A 345 25.54 15.81 19.36
N ASP A 346 26.72 16.30 19.73
CA ASP A 346 26.94 16.93 21.04
C ASP A 346 26.87 18.47 20.96
N GLY A 347 26.50 19.02 19.80
CA GLY A 347 26.17 20.44 19.64
C GLY A 347 27.28 21.30 19.02
N LYS A 348 28.40 20.72 18.61
CA LYS A 348 29.51 21.45 17.99
C LYS A 348 29.14 21.96 16.61
N LEU A 349 29.25 23.28 16.44
CA LEU A 349 29.09 23.95 15.16
C LEU A 349 30.44 24.10 14.44
N TYR A 350 30.49 23.75 13.16
CA TYR A 350 31.65 24.01 12.31
C TYR A 350 31.29 24.13 10.83
N ASN A 351 32.18 24.75 10.05
CA ASN A 351 32.02 24.95 8.61
C ASN A 351 33.12 24.21 7.86
N PHE A 352 32.77 23.46 6.80
CA PHE A 352 33.76 22.71 6.03
C PHE A 352 33.43 22.56 4.55
N MET A 353 34.17 23.26 3.69
CA MET A 353 33.95 23.39 2.24
C MET A 353 34.65 22.30 1.41
N GLY A 354 34.19 21.05 1.51
CA GLY A 354 34.70 19.92 0.73
C GLY A 354 33.75 19.46 -0.36
N THR A 355 34.27 19.00 -1.50
CA THR A 355 33.48 18.46 -2.64
C THR A 355 33.63 16.95 -2.83
N CYS A 356 34.20 16.26 -1.85
CA CYS A 356 34.32 14.81 -1.85
C CYS A 356 33.09 14.15 -1.23
N ILE A 357 33.15 12.83 -1.12
CA ILE A 357 32.23 12.03 -0.32
C ILE A 357 32.86 11.86 1.06
N TYR A 358 32.09 12.14 2.10
CA TYR A 358 32.55 12.05 3.48
C TYR A 358 31.67 11.07 4.27
N GLU A 359 32.30 10.31 5.18
CA GLU A 359 31.58 9.58 6.22
C GLU A 359 30.93 10.59 7.17
N PHE A 360 29.63 10.81 7.01
CA PHE A 360 28.88 11.74 7.84
C PHE A 360 28.73 11.16 9.24
N VAL A 361 28.28 9.90 9.32
CA VAL A 361 28.28 9.09 10.53
C VAL A 361 28.32 7.61 10.17
N LYS A 362 29.05 6.81 10.93
CA LYS A 362 29.00 5.35 10.85
C LYS A 362 29.13 4.72 12.23
N LEU A 363 28.77 3.45 12.34
CA LEU A 363 29.08 2.66 13.52
C LEU A 363 30.59 2.34 13.56
N CYS A 364 31.23 2.60 14.70
CA CYS A 364 32.66 2.39 14.93
C CYS A 364 32.95 1.44 16.11
N SER A 365 31.92 1.07 16.85
CA SER A 365 31.99 0.05 17.91
C SER A 365 32.37 -1.33 17.37
N LYS A 366 33.06 -2.12 18.20
CA LYS A 366 33.34 -3.55 17.96
C LYS A 366 32.26 -4.48 18.53
N ASP A 367 31.21 -3.94 19.13
CA ASP A 367 30.09 -4.71 19.68
C ASP A 367 29.34 -5.40 18.54
N THR A 368 29.45 -6.73 18.47
CA THR A 368 28.80 -7.57 17.46
C THR A 368 27.29 -7.64 17.61
N GLY A 369 26.74 -7.18 18.73
CA GLY A 369 25.30 -7.06 18.95
C GLY A 369 24.66 -5.84 18.26
N LEU A 370 25.48 -4.94 17.73
CA LEU A 370 25.02 -3.75 17.00
C LEU A 370 25.03 -4.02 15.50
N THR A 371 24.01 -3.49 14.81
CA THR A 371 23.99 -3.55 13.35
C THR A 371 24.92 -2.49 12.76
N PRO A 372 25.88 -2.86 11.90
CA PRO A 372 26.69 -1.90 11.16
C PRO A 372 25.82 -1.01 10.26
N PHE A 373 26.07 0.29 10.30
CA PHE A 373 25.50 1.26 9.38
C PHE A 373 26.52 2.37 9.04
N SER A 374 26.35 3.00 7.89
CA SER A 374 27.08 4.20 7.48
C SER A 374 26.17 5.13 6.69
N VAL A 375 26.31 6.43 6.92
CA VAL A 375 25.69 7.51 6.15
C VAL A 375 26.81 8.32 5.54
N LYS A 376 26.81 8.39 4.21
CA LYS A 376 27.78 9.15 3.42
C LYS A 376 27.09 10.32 2.75
N VAL A 377 27.76 11.46 2.76
CA VAL A 377 27.28 12.70 2.15
C VAL A 377 28.29 13.14 1.09
N GLN A 378 27.80 13.29 -0.14
CA GLN A 378 28.56 13.87 -1.25
C GLN A 378 28.16 15.32 -1.42
N ASN A 379 29.15 16.21 -1.40
CA ASN A 379 28.96 17.63 -1.64
C ASN A 379 29.46 18.02 -3.03
N ASP A 380 28.78 18.93 -3.72
CA ASP A 380 29.16 19.44 -5.05
C ASP A 380 29.09 20.96 -5.12
N ASN A 381 29.89 21.56 -5.99
CA ASN A 381 30.03 23.00 -6.16
C ASN A 381 28.84 23.60 -6.95
N ARG A 382 28.30 24.74 -6.49
CA ARG A 382 27.15 25.38 -7.15
C ARG A 382 27.58 26.50 -8.10
N GLY A 383 28.20 26.15 -9.22
CA GLY A 383 28.63 27.12 -10.25
C GLY A 383 29.82 28.02 -9.84
N SER A 384 30.20 28.03 -8.57
CA SER A 384 31.42 28.62 -8.01
C SER A 384 32.20 27.57 -7.22
N LYS A 385 33.55 27.63 -7.25
CA LYS A 385 34.43 26.75 -6.45
C LYS A 385 34.50 27.16 -4.97
N ALA A 386 33.83 28.25 -4.57
CA ALA A 386 33.86 28.76 -3.21
C ALA A 386 32.78 28.15 -2.28
N VAL A 387 31.79 27.42 -2.83
CA VAL A 387 30.63 26.92 -2.07
C VAL A 387 30.19 25.52 -2.54
N SER A 388 29.93 24.62 -1.59
CA SER A 388 29.52 23.22 -1.83
C SER A 388 28.22 22.86 -1.07
N PHE A 389 27.33 22.07 -1.69
CA PHE A 389 26.07 21.59 -1.10
C PHE A 389 25.90 20.08 -1.25
N THR A 390 25.11 19.44 -0.37
CA THR A 390 24.79 18.01 -0.49
C THR A 390 24.08 17.68 -1.80
N LYS A 391 24.73 16.88 -2.64
CA LYS A 391 24.21 16.35 -3.90
C LYS A 391 23.62 14.96 -3.74
N VAL A 392 24.33 14.08 -3.04
CA VAL A 392 23.98 12.66 -2.87
C VAL A 392 24.10 12.26 -1.41
N VAL A 393 23.10 11.54 -0.91
CA VAL A 393 23.14 10.87 0.39
C VAL A 393 23.07 9.37 0.15
N THR A 394 24.03 8.64 0.71
CA THR A 394 24.06 7.18 0.63
C THR A 394 23.98 6.59 2.03
N VAL A 395 23.02 5.70 2.26
CA VAL A 395 22.81 5.00 3.52
C VAL A 395 23.08 3.52 3.32
N ASP A 396 24.13 3.01 3.95
CA ASP A 396 24.50 1.60 3.97
C ASP A 396 24.04 0.98 5.29
N ILE A 397 23.17 -0.03 5.23
CA ILE A 397 22.64 -0.72 6.41
C ILE A 397 22.26 -2.17 6.04
N PHE A 398 22.74 -3.15 6.81
CA PHE A 398 22.51 -4.59 6.54
C PHE A 398 22.90 -5.08 5.13
N GLY A 399 23.94 -4.49 4.53
CA GLY A 399 24.33 -4.84 3.16
C GLY A 399 23.34 -4.34 2.10
N MET A 400 22.34 -3.54 2.47
CA MET A 400 21.55 -2.74 1.55
C MET A 400 22.11 -1.32 1.47
N THR A 401 22.09 -0.77 0.26
CA THR A 401 22.48 0.61 -0.02
C THR A 401 21.28 1.38 -0.53
N VAL A 402 20.89 2.43 0.20
CA VAL A 402 19.83 3.37 -0.21
C VAL A 402 20.48 4.68 -0.64
N THR A 403 20.21 5.12 -1.86
CA THR A 403 20.81 6.35 -2.41
C THR A 403 19.74 7.37 -2.78
N ILE A 404 19.93 8.59 -2.29
CA ILE A 404 19.10 9.76 -2.57
C ILE A 404 19.95 10.77 -3.34
N SER A 405 19.42 11.34 -4.42
CA SER A 405 20.12 12.35 -5.24
C SER A 405 19.25 13.57 -5.47
N LYS A 406 19.88 14.75 -5.43
CA LYS A 406 19.28 16.03 -5.83
C LYS A 406 18.77 16.02 -7.27
N ASP A 407 19.46 15.32 -8.18
CA ASP A 407 19.12 15.26 -9.60
C ASP A 407 17.79 14.51 -9.84
N TYR A 408 17.38 13.70 -8.85
CA TYR A 408 16.16 12.90 -8.89
C TYR A 408 15.36 13.10 -7.60
N PRO A 409 14.77 14.30 -7.39
CA PRO A 409 14.02 14.61 -6.17
C PRO A 409 12.87 13.61 -5.98
N TYR A 410 12.63 13.22 -4.73
CA TYR A 410 11.59 12.26 -4.31
C TYR A 410 11.75 10.84 -4.89
N LYS A 411 12.91 10.51 -5.48
CA LYS A 411 13.24 9.17 -5.97
C LYS A 411 14.42 8.61 -5.20
N ILE A 412 14.44 7.29 -5.06
CA ILE A 412 15.54 6.56 -4.42
C ILE A 412 16.04 5.43 -5.31
N LEU A 413 17.30 5.05 -5.12
CA LEU A 413 17.76 3.70 -5.46
C LEU A 413 17.87 2.85 -4.22
N VAL A 414 17.52 1.58 -4.35
CA VAL A 414 17.87 0.52 -3.41
C VAL A 414 18.73 -0.47 -4.17
N ASN A 415 19.97 -0.68 -3.73
CA ASN A 415 20.95 -1.54 -4.39
C ASN A 415 21.09 -1.25 -5.90
N GLY A 416 21.13 0.03 -6.26
CA GLY A 416 21.24 0.49 -7.65
C GLY A 416 19.95 0.44 -8.47
N LYS A 417 18.84 -0.07 -7.93
CA LYS A 417 17.54 -0.15 -8.64
C LYS A 417 16.56 0.90 -8.14
N LYS A 418 15.83 1.52 -9.06
CA LYS A 418 14.78 2.51 -8.73
C LYS A 418 13.65 1.84 -7.97
N VAL A 419 13.23 2.46 -6.86
CA VAL A 419 12.11 2.00 -6.02
C VAL A 419 11.13 3.15 -5.82
N SER A 420 9.83 2.84 -5.90
CA SER A 420 8.75 3.79 -5.63
C SER A 420 8.50 3.93 -4.13
N LEU A 421 8.18 5.14 -3.67
CA LEU A 421 7.88 5.44 -2.27
C LEU A 421 6.34 5.50 -2.03
N PRO A 422 5.84 5.10 -0.84
CA PRO A 422 6.57 4.56 0.30
C PRO A 422 7.02 3.10 0.05
N ALA A 423 8.16 2.74 0.61
CA ALA A 423 8.72 1.40 0.50
C ALA A 423 9.00 0.82 1.91
N LYS A 424 8.52 -0.40 2.15
CA LYS A 424 8.98 -1.24 3.26
C LYS A 424 10.01 -2.22 2.69
N LEU A 425 11.25 -2.10 3.15
CA LEU A 425 12.37 -2.94 2.72
C LEU A 425 12.59 -4.06 3.74
N GLU A 426 13.49 -4.99 3.42
CA GLU A 426 13.91 -6.03 4.35
C GLU A 426 14.48 -5.44 5.66
N ASN A 427 14.56 -6.26 6.70
CA ASN A 427 15.12 -5.86 8.01
C ASN A 427 14.45 -4.64 8.66
N GLU A 428 13.15 -4.46 8.41
CA GLU A 428 12.29 -3.44 9.02
C GLU A 428 12.72 -1.99 8.73
N ILE A 429 13.32 -1.77 7.55
CA ILE A 429 13.63 -0.42 7.07
C ILE A 429 12.41 0.12 6.34
N SER A 430 11.96 1.32 6.70
CA SER A 430 10.92 2.05 5.98
C SER A 430 11.50 3.30 5.33
N VAL A 431 11.15 3.51 4.07
CA VAL A 431 11.45 4.75 3.36
C VAL A 431 10.15 5.38 2.89
N HIS A 432 9.93 6.64 3.25
CA HIS A 432 8.70 7.34 2.90
C HIS A 432 8.94 8.85 2.74
N ILE A 433 7.95 9.53 2.16
CA ILE A 433 7.95 10.99 2.05
C ILE A 433 6.97 11.55 3.07
N SER A 434 7.43 12.51 3.86
CA SER A 434 6.57 13.29 4.75
C SER A 434 7.03 14.75 4.75
N ASN A 435 6.11 15.70 4.62
CA ASN A 435 6.43 17.15 4.61
C ASN A 435 7.58 17.55 3.67
N LYS A 436 7.65 16.97 2.47
CA LYS A 436 8.73 17.16 1.46
C LYS A 436 10.12 16.67 1.89
N LEU A 437 10.21 15.89 2.96
CA LEU A 437 11.41 15.18 3.40
C LEU A 437 11.33 13.73 2.95
N ILE A 438 12.44 13.20 2.44
CA ILE A 438 12.63 11.74 2.34
C ILE A 438 13.13 11.27 3.69
N ILE A 439 12.42 10.32 4.28
CA ILE A 439 12.69 9.78 5.61
C ILE A 439 13.04 8.29 5.46
N ILE A 440 14.23 7.92 5.94
CA ILE A 440 14.69 6.53 6.07
C ILE A 440 14.75 6.21 7.57
N GLU A 441 13.99 5.22 8.00
CA GLU A 441 13.87 4.85 9.42
C GLU A 441 14.01 3.35 9.62
N ARG A 442 14.61 2.97 10.76
CA ARG A 442 14.65 1.59 11.24
C ARG A 442 14.46 1.52 12.74
N LYS A 443 13.43 0.77 13.18
CA LYS A 443 13.20 0.24 14.54
C LYS A 443 13.67 1.16 15.69
N SER A 444 13.41 2.46 15.57
CA SER A 444 13.72 3.50 16.56
C SER A 444 15.21 3.72 16.89
N ASN A 445 16.16 3.32 16.04
CA ASN A 445 17.60 3.48 16.36
C ASN A 445 18.32 4.52 15.51
N VAL A 446 18.01 4.57 14.21
CA VAL A 446 18.60 5.49 13.24
C VAL A 446 17.49 6.01 12.35
N ARG A 447 17.43 7.34 12.20
CA ARG A 447 16.56 8.05 11.28
C ARG A 447 17.43 8.97 10.44
N VAL A 448 17.36 8.84 9.12
CA VAL A 448 18.02 9.75 8.18
C VAL A 448 16.94 10.54 7.46
N THR A 449 17.06 11.85 7.44
CA THR A 449 16.18 12.71 6.64
C THR A 449 16.96 13.51 5.62
N TYR A 450 16.38 13.65 4.44
CA TYR A 450 16.90 14.48 3.36
C TYR A 450 15.82 15.44 2.88
N SER A 451 16.14 16.73 2.90
CA SER A 451 15.28 17.80 2.39
C SER A 451 15.64 18.18 0.95
N ILE A 452 14.65 18.63 0.18
CA ILE A 452 14.86 19.26 -1.13
C ILE A 452 15.72 20.54 -1.06
N THR A 453 15.87 21.14 0.12
CA THR A 453 16.81 22.25 0.37
C THR A 453 18.25 21.78 0.53
N GLN A 454 18.53 20.47 0.37
CA GLN A 454 19.83 19.80 0.53
C GLN A 454 20.33 19.72 1.97
N GLU A 455 19.43 19.86 2.94
CA GLU A 455 19.71 19.56 4.35
C GLU A 455 19.64 18.05 4.59
N VAL A 456 20.65 17.53 5.27
CA VAL A 456 20.72 16.14 5.76
C VAL A 456 20.67 16.18 7.27
N THR A 457 19.79 15.38 7.86
CA THR A 457 19.87 15.12 9.30
C THR A 457 19.96 13.63 9.57
N VAL A 458 20.77 13.26 10.54
CA VAL A 458 20.81 11.90 11.09
C VAL A 458 20.48 12.00 12.57
N THR A 459 19.43 11.30 12.98
CA THR A 459 19.05 11.15 14.39
C THR A 459 19.40 9.74 14.83
N VAL A 460 20.16 9.62 15.91
CA VAL A 460 20.54 8.35 16.52
C VAL A 460 20.02 8.26 17.95
N SER A 461 19.70 7.04 18.38
CA SER A 461 19.30 6.77 19.76
C SER A 461 20.49 6.83 20.72
N ALA A 462 20.24 7.15 22.00
CA ALA A 462 21.22 7.09 23.09
C ALA A 462 21.91 5.72 23.25
N HIS A 463 21.34 4.67 22.64
CA HIS A 463 21.99 3.36 22.58
C HIS A 463 23.34 3.40 21.84
N LEU A 464 23.47 4.31 20.87
CA LEU A 464 24.66 4.46 20.02
C LEU A 464 25.66 5.50 20.56
N ALA A 465 25.45 6.01 21.77
CA ALA A 465 26.37 6.96 22.40
C ALA A 465 27.78 6.37 22.54
N SER A 466 28.81 7.13 22.15
CA SER A 466 30.22 6.67 22.07
C SER A 466 30.48 5.48 21.13
N GLN A 467 29.51 5.07 20.31
CA GLN A 467 29.64 3.93 19.39
C GLN A 467 29.70 4.35 17.93
N VAL A 468 29.35 5.60 17.65
CA VAL A 468 29.39 6.21 16.32
C VAL A 468 30.64 7.07 16.16
N CYS A 469 31.06 7.27 14.92
CA CYS A 469 32.10 8.23 14.58
C CYS A 469 31.93 8.73 13.14
N GLY A 470 32.57 9.83 12.81
CA GLY A 470 32.48 10.50 11.51
C GLY A 470 32.49 12.01 11.69
N ALA A 471 32.03 12.72 10.66
CA ALA A 471 31.86 14.17 10.71
C ALA A 471 30.89 14.63 11.83
N CYS A 472 29.92 13.79 12.18
CA CYS A 472 28.92 14.07 13.22
C CYS A 472 29.42 13.94 14.68
N GLY A 473 30.69 13.65 14.90
CA GLY A 473 31.23 13.40 16.24
C GLY A 473 30.91 12.00 16.76
N ASN A 474 31.00 11.81 18.07
CA ASN A 474 30.90 10.48 18.71
C ASN A 474 29.66 10.30 19.63
N PHE A 475 28.89 11.37 19.85
CA PHE A 475 27.67 11.38 20.66
C PHE A 475 27.91 10.88 22.09
N ASN A 476 28.85 11.49 22.80
CA ASN A 476 29.16 11.15 24.19
C ASN A 476 28.78 12.26 25.19
N GLY A 477 28.17 13.34 24.71
CA GLY A 477 27.82 14.52 25.49
C GLY A 477 28.95 15.55 25.67
N ASN A 478 30.06 15.41 24.93
CA ASN A 478 31.23 16.29 25.02
C ASN A 478 31.67 16.83 23.65
N GLU A 479 31.22 18.03 23.30
CA GLU A 479 31.63 18.72 22.06
C GLU A 479 33.16 18.97 21.94
N GLY A 480 33.92 18.84 23.04
CA GLY A 480 35.37 19.01 23.06
C GLY A 480 36.10 17.99 22.19
N ASP A 481 35.56 16.77 22.06
CA ASP A 481 36.20 15.66 21.35
C ASP A 481 35.52 15.27 20.02
N ASP A 482 34.46 15.97 19.63
CA ASP A 482 33.78 15.76 18.35
C ASP A 482 34.68 15.94 17.12
N MET A 483 35.77 16.71 17.25
CA MET A 483 36.76 16.89 16.19
C MET A 483 37.85 15.82 16.26
N THR A 484 37.43 14.56 16.18
CA THR A 484 38.31 13.38 16.16
C THR A 484 38.48 12.85 14.74
N SER A 485 39.73 12.70 14.30
CA SER A 485 40.06 12.14 12.99
C SER A 485 39.73 10.65 12.88
N SER A 486 39.75 10.10 11.67
CA SER A 486 39.56 8.66 11.42
C SER A 486 40.63 7.75 12.05
N THR A 487 41.76 8.32 12.48
CA THR A 487 42.81 7.62 13.24
C THR A 487 42.67 7.77 14.75
N GLY A 488 41.62 8.45 15.24
CA GLY A 488 41.36 8.66 16.67
C GLY A 488 42.11 9.85 17.28
N LYS A 489 42.64 10.78 16.47
CA LYS A 489 43.35 11.97 16.97
C LYS A 489 42.41 13.16 17.04
N ILE A 490 42.30 13.78 18.22
CA ILE A 490 41.57 15.04 18.40
C ILE A 490 42.40 16.20 17.82
N SER A 491 41.79 17.06 16.99
CA SER A 491 42.45 18.25 16.42
C SER A 491 41.46 19.42 16.36
N ILE A 492 41.97 20.64 16.54
CA ILE A 492 41.18 21.86 16.32
C ILE A 492 41.09 22.24 14.84
N ASN A 493 41.88 21.60 13.99
CA ASN A 493 41.86 21.85 12.56
C ASN A 493 40.76 21.01 11.89
N VAL A 494 39.61 21.65 11.64
CA VAL A 494 38.45 21.03 10.98
C VAL A 494 38.83 20.40 9.64
N HIS A 495 39.71 21.01 8.85
CA HIS A 495 40.10 20.45 7.55
C HIS A 495 40.87 19.14 7.71
N GLU A 496 41.82 19.06 8.65
CA GLU A 496 42.56 17.83 8.95
C GLU A 496 41.61 16.70 9.36
N VAL A 497 40.64 17.01 10.23
CA VAL A 497 39.69 16.04 10.75
C VAL A 497 38.74 15.56 9.65
N ILE A 498 38.05 16.46 8.96
CA ILE A 498 37.04 16.07 7.97
C ILE A 498 37.68 15.42 6.73
N ASP A 499 38.87 15.85 6.30
CA ASP A 499 39.57 15.17 5.21
C ASP A 499 39.99 13.74 5.55
N SER A 500 40.25 13.45 6.83
CA SER A 500 40.52 12.08 7.27
C SER A 500 39.30 11.15 7.14
N TRP A 501 38.09 11.72 7.03
CA TRP A 501 36.82 11.03 6.87
C TRP A 501 36.35 10.91 5.41
N LYS A 502 37.21 11.19 4.42
CA LYS A 502 36.91 10.95 3.00
C LYS A 502 36.58 9.47 2.77
N ALA A 503 35.44 9.24 2.14
CA ALA A 503 34.96 7.92 1.76
C ALA A 503 35.20 7.66 0.27
N LYS A 504 35.24 6.37 -0.11
CA LYS A 504 35.24 5.96 -1.52
C LYS A 504 33.83 6.10 -2.09
N ASP A 505 33.77 6.43 -3.38
CA ASP A 505 32.51 6.47 -4.12
C ASP A 505 31.97 5.06 -4.36
N HIS A 506 30.75 4.83 -3.92
CA HIS A 506 29.97 3.61 -4.14
C HIS A 506 28.58 3.93 -4.69
N SER A 507 28.34 5.18 -5.09
CA SER A 507 27.07 5.59 -5.70
C SER A 507 26.93 4.96 -7.09
N SER A 508 25.78 4.34 -7.35
CA SER A 508 25.48 3.64 -8.62
C SER A 508 24.57 4.47 -9.53
N TRP A 509 24.68 5.81 -9.44
CA TRP A 509 23.91 6.74 -10.28
C TRP A 509 24.69 7.19 -11.51
#